data_AF-A0A3E1NWS2-F1
#
_entry.id   AF-A0A3E1NWS2-F1
#
_cell.length_a   1.000
_cell.length_b   1.000
_cell.length_c   1.000
_cell.angle_alpha   90.00
_cell.angle_beta   90.00
_cell.angle_gamma   90.00
#
_symmetry.space_group_name_H-M   'P 1'
#
loop_
_entity.id
_entity.type
_entity.pdbx_description
1 polymer ?
#
loop_
_entity_poly.entity_id
_entity_poly.type
_entity_poly.pdbx_seq_one_letter_code
_entity_poly.pdbx_strand_id
1 'polypeptide(L)'
;MLMCKANIAFAQKIPRDSVDYYIKTLSWESLYLKTNYVTALVLCRDAERLVPAGEKKIVRALLSQISNESKTVAIHMILSKTFEPESGVIGGEYVYRHDSVVGINYTYNRLKWRYDVVDKKYSIAPGDVQRIERYWKKKLNKKYSKL
;
A
#
# COMPACT_ATOMS: atom_id res chain seq x y z
N MET A 1 17.13 -6.91 10.78
CA MET A 1 16.83 -5.50 10.44
C MET A 1 16.98 -5.35 8.93
N LEU A 2 15.89 -5.50 8.16
CA LEU A 2 15.96 -5.39 6.70
C LEU A 2 15.76 -3.93 6.29
N MET A 3 16.77 -3.35 5.63
CA MET A 3 16.68 -2.04 5.00
C MET A 3 15.96 -2.17 3.65
N CYS A 4 14.91 -1.36 3.43
CA CYS A 4 14.20 -1.26 2.16
C CYS A 4 15.21 -0.73 1.10
N LYS A 5 15.46 -1.49 0.01
CA LYS A 5 16.51 -1.19 -0.99
C LYS A 5 16.13 0.00 -1.88
N ALA A 6 17.08 0.90 -2.12
CA ALA A 6 16.93 2.01 -3.05
C ALA A 6 17.41 1.60 -4.47
N ASN A 7 16.50 1.55 -5.44
CA ASN A 7 16.85 1.49 -6.86
C ASN A 7 17.00 2.91 -7.42
N ILE A 8 18.15 3.21 -8.03
CA ILE A 8 18.47 4.51 -8.63
C ILE A 8 18.22 4.42 -10.14
N ALA A 9 17.30 5.25 -10.65
CA ALA A 9 17.17 5.54 -12.07
C ALA A 9 17.09 7.06 -12.28
N PHE A 10 17.85 7.55 -13.26
CA PHE A 10 18.07 8.95 -13.59
C PHE A 10 16.79 9.64 -14.10
N ALA A 11 16.21 10.52 -13.29
CA ALA A 11 15.26 11.56 -13.71
C ALA A 11 15.28 12.64 -12.61
N GLN A 12 15.35 13.93 -13.01
CA GLN A 12 15.34 15.17 -12.18
C GLN A 12 15.44 14.94 -10.66
N LYS A 13 16.55 15.37 -10.03
CA LYS A 13 16.82 15.19 -8.58
C LYS A 13 15.73 15.82 -7.71
N ILE A 14 14.64 15.10 -7.50
CA ILE A 14 13.67 15.37 -6.45
C ILE A 14 14.45 15.25 -5.13
N PRO A 15 14.39 16.25 -4.23
CA PRO A 15 15.04 16.16 -2.93
C PRO A 15 14.61 14.87 -2.23
N ARG A 16 15.59 14.12 -1.71
CA ARG A 16 15.40 12.79 -1.09
C ARG A 16 14.48 12.80 0.14
N ASP A 17 14.14 13.99 0.64
CA ASP A 17 13.22 14.23 1.77
C ASP A 17 12.04 15.12 1.36
N SER A 18 11.42 14.81 0.22
CA SER A 18 10.19 15.48 -0.22
C SER A 18 9.04 14.48 -0.30
N VAL A 19 7.82 14.97 -0.08
CA VAL A 19 6.58 14.19 -0.25
C VAL A 19 6.54 13.50 -1.62
N ASP A 20 6.88 14.23 -2.68
CA ASP A 20 6.86 13.70 -4.04
C ASP A 20 7.86 12.55 -4.23
N TYR A 21 9.03 12.62 -3.59
CA TYR A 21 9.98 11.50 -3.56
C TYR A 21 9.34 10.28 -2.92
N TYR A 22 8.75 10.44 -1.72
CA TYR A 22 8.15 9.32 -0.99
C TYR A 22 7.00 8.66 -1.77
N ILE A 23 6.11 9.45 -2.39
CA ILE A 23 5.03 8.93 -3.23
C ILE A 23 5.56 8.23 -4.48
N LYS A 24 6.63 8.77 -5.09
CA LYS A 24 7.25 8.17 -6.28
C LYS A 24 7.82 6.80 -5.97
N THR A 25 8.43 6.61 -4.80
CA THR A 25 9.09 5.37 -4.38
C THR A 25 8.17 4.32 -3.77
N LEU A 26 6.88 4.65 -3.52
CA LEU A 26 5.92 3.66 -3.04
C LEU A 26 5.88 2.44 -3.97
N SER A 27 5.80 1.27 -3.35
CA SER A 27 5.92 -0.04 -3.99
C SER A 27 5.49 -1.15 -3.01
N TRP A 28 5.54 -2.41 -3.45
CA TRP A 28 5.35 -3.58 -2.58
C TRP A 28 6.37 -3.62 -1.44
N GLU A 29 7.59 -3.18 -1.71
CA GLU A 29 8.69 -3.10 -0.76
C GLU A 29 8.51 -1.99 0.28
N SER A 30 7.48 -1.15 0.13
CA SER A 30 7.10 -0.16 1.16
C SER A 30 6.33 -0.78 2.33
N LEU A 31 6.08 -2.09 2.28
CA LEU A 31 5.26 -2.84 3.22
C LEU A 31 6.04 -4.04 3.76
N TYR A 32 5.83 -4.35 5.04
CA TYR A 32 6.28 -5.61 5.60
C TYR A 32 5.29 -6.13 6.63
N LEU A 33 5.28 -7.45 6.79
CA LEU A 33 4.51 -8.11 7.84
C LEU A 33 5.34 -8.17 9.11
N LYS A 34 4.76 -7.69 10.21
CA LYS A 34 5.28 -7.90 11.55
C LYS A 34 4.46 -8.99 12.20
N THR A 35 5.10 -10.12 12.51
CA THR A 35 4.47 -11.28 13.15
C THR A 35 4.92 -11.35 14.61
N ASN A 36 4.38 -10.48 15.47
CA ASN A 36 4.64 -10.52 16.91
C ASN A 36 3.30 -10.63 17.64
N TYR A 37 2.93 -11.82 18.12
CA TYR A 37 1.65 -12.18 18.79
C TYR A 37 0.36 -11.91 17.99
N VAL A 38 0.34 -10.85 17.17
CA VAL A 38 -0.67 -10.48 16.18
C VAL A 38 0.08 -10.14 14.89
N THR A 39 -0.37 -10.68 13.76
CA THR A 39 0.16 -10.27 12.44
C THR A 39 -0.34 -8.87 12.13
N ALA A 40 0.59 -7.95 11.88
CA ALA A 40 0.30 -6.59 11.48
C ALA A 40 1.01 -6.26 10.17
N LEU A 41 0.30 -5.58 9.26
CA LEU A 41 0.93 -4.95 8.11
C LEU A 41 1.53 -3.62 8.57
N VAL A 42 2.80 -3.36 8.23
CA VAL A 42 3.55 -2.18 8.63
C VAL A 42 4.15 -1.49 7.41
N LEU A 43 4.18 -0.15 7.41
CA LEU A 43 4.84 0.66 6.39
C LEU A 43 6.34 0.79 6.71
N CYS A 44 7.22 0.78 5.70
CA CYS A 44 8.61 1.23 5.91
C CYS A 44 8.61 2.68 6.42
N ARG A 45 9.65 3.09 7.18
CA ARG A 45 9.79 4.45 7.75
C ARG A 45 9.49 5.57 6.75
N ASP A 46 9.95 5.43 5.50
CA ASP A 46 9.74 6.43 4.45
C ASP A 46 8.27 6.57 4.05
N ALA A 47 7.54 5.45 3.95
CA ALA A 47 6.10 5.47 3.65
C ALA A 47 5.28 5.91 4.88
N GLU A 48 5.77 5.64 6.10
CA GLU A 48 5.14 6.09 7.34
C GLU A 48 5.14 7.62 7.47
N ARG A 49 6.13 8.32 6.89
CA ARG A 49 6.17 9.79 6.82
C ARG A 49 4.96 10.41 6.11
N LEU A 50 4.22 9.63 5.31
CA LEU A 50 3.03 10.09 4.59
C LEU A 50 1.72 9.95 5.41
N VAL A 51 1.74 9.18 6.51
CA VAL A 51 0.57 8.92 7.37
C VAL A 51 0.07 10.17 8.14
N PRO A 52 0.94 11.03 8.72
CA PRO A 52 0.48 12.14 9.56
C PRO A 52 -0.17 13.28 8.80
N ALA A 53 0.02 13.38 7.48
CA ALA A 53 -0.22 14.68 6.88
C ALA A 53 -1.69 15.00 6.68
N GLY A 54 -2.54 14.05 6.23
CA GLY A 54 -3.96 14.34 5.92
C GLY A 54 -4.16 15.56 5.00
N GLU A 55 -3.09 16.08 4.41
CA GLU A 55 -3.07 17.32 3.65
C GLU A 55 -3.69 17.04 2.30
N LYS A 56 -4.60 17.92 1.86
CA LYS A 56 -5.34 17.75 0.60
C LYS A 56 -4.41 17.50 -0.59
N LYS A 57 -3.24 18.16 -0.64
CA LYS A 57 -2.25 17.98 -1.71
C LYS A 57 -1.66 16.56 -1.73
N ILE A 58 -1.27 16.04 -0.57
CA ILE A 58 -0.69 14.70 -0.41
C ILE A 58 -1.73 13.64 -0.74
N VAL A 59 -2.95 13.81 -0.22
CA VAL A 59 -4.08 12.93 -0.52
C VAL A 59 -4.37 12.88 -2.02
N ARG A 60 -4.37 14.03 -2.71
CA ARG A 60 -4.56 14.10 -4.17
C ARG A 60 -3.43 13.39 -4.92
N ALA A 61 -2.19 13.58 -4.50
CA ALA A 61 -1.03 12.93 -5.11
C ALA A 61 -1.03 11.41 -4.90
N LEU A 62 -1.45 10.92 -3.73
CA LEU A 62 -1.67 9.51 -3.47
C LEU A 62 -2.79 8.95 -4.37
N LEU A 63 -3.92 9.66 -4.46
CA LEU A 63 -5.05 9.28 -5.30
C LEU A 63 -4.71 9.23 -6.80
N SER A 64 -3.83 10.09 -7.30
CA SER A 64 -3.43 10.07 -8.70
C SER A 64 -2.56 8.86 -9.06
N GLN A 65 -1.99 8.19 -8.06
CA GLN A 65 -1.12 7.02 -8.21
C GLN A 65 -1.80 5.71 -7.80
N ILE A 66 -3.02 5.76 -7.25
CA ILE A 66 -3.66 4.58 -6.65
C ILE A 66 -4.03 3.49 -7.66
N SER A 67 -4.17 3.84 -8.93
CA SER A 67 -4.41 2.91 -10.05
C SER A 67 -3.15 2.13 -10.47
N ASN A 68 -1.97 2.49 -9.95
CA ASN A 68 -0.75 1.72 -10.17
C ASN A 68 -0.70 0.52 -9.22
N GLU A 69 -0.82 -0.69 -9.77
CA GLU A 69 -0.85 -1.97 -9.04
C GLU A 69 0.29 -2.11 -8.02
N SER A 70 1.50 -1.68 -8.37
CA SER A 70 2.67 -1.77 -7.49
C SER A 70 2.57 -0.87 -6.25
N LYS A 71 1.73 0.17 -6.31
CA LYS A 71 1.57 1.18 -5.26
C LYS A 71 0.26 1.07 -4.51
N THR A 72 -0.77 0.47 -5.12
CA THR A 72 -2.15 0.49 -4.64
C THR A 72 -2.25 0.05 -3.18
N VAL A 73 -1.58 -1.03 -2.78
CA VAL A 73 -1.66 -1.56 -1.41
C VAL A 73 -1.03 -0.60 -0.40
N ALA A 74 0.15 -0.05 -0.72
CA ALA A 74 0.82 0.91 0.16
C ALA A 74 0.01 2.21 0.30
N ILE A 75 -0.50 2.74 -0.81
CA ILE A 75 -1.37 3.92 -0.83
C ILE A 75 -2.65 3.65 -0.02
N HIS A 76 -3.30 2.51 -0.25
CA HIS A 76 -4.51 2.14 0.48
C HIS A 76 -4.24 2.06 1.98
N MET A 77 -3.11 1.48 2.38
CA MET A 77 -2.73 1.38 3.78
C MET A 77 -2.44 2.73 4.43
N ILE A 78 -1.74 3.64 3.74
CA ILE A 78 -1.51 5.03 4.19
C ILE A 78 -2.85 5.72 4.43
N LEU A 79 -3.74 5.70 3.43
CA LEU A 79 -5.05 6.33 3.53
C LEU A 79 -5.92 5.70 4.64
N SER A 80 -5.88 4.38 4.80
CA SER A 80 -6.57 3.69 5.90
C SER A 80 -6.04 4.13 7.25
N LYS A 81 -4.72 4.20 7.46
CA LYS A 81 -4.17 4.67 8.73
C LYS A 81 -4.53 6.13 9.03
N THR A 82 -4.63 6.98 8.02
CA THR A 82 -5.00 8.40 8.18
C THR A 82 -6.50 8.61 8.41
N PHE A 83 -7.37 7.87 7.74
CA PHE A 83 -8.83 8.16 7.71
C PHE A 83 -9.72 7.04 8.28
N GLU A 84 -9.16 5.87 8.57
CA GLU A 84 -9.83 4.67 9.10
C GLU A 84 -8.91 3.88 10.07
N PRO A 85 -8.32 4.52 11.08
CA PRO A 85 -7.29 3.88 11.92
C PRO A 85 -7.77 2.61 12.63
N GLU A 86 -9.08 2.48 12.86
CA GLU A 86 -9.69 1.31 13.49
C GLU A 86 -9.79 0.08 12.57
N SER A 87 -9.63 0.25 11.25
CA SER A 87 -9.79 -0.82 10.24
C SER A 87 -8.52 -1.64 9.97
N GLY A 88 -7.57 -1.62 10.90
CA GLY A 88 -6.17 -2.05 10.69
C GLY A 88 -5.88 -3.56 10.78
N VAL A 89 -6.89 -4.43 10.74
CA VAL A 89 -6.67 -5.88 10.85
C VAL A 89 -6.29 -6.47 9.50
N ILE A 90 -5.16 -7.18 9.46
CA ILE A 90 -4.75 -7.98 8.30
C ILE A 90 -5.19 -9.44 8.47
N GLY A 91 -5.80 -9.98 7.42
CA GLY A 91 -6.05 -11.41 7.25
C GLY A 91 -5.09 -12.01 6.24
N GLY A 92 -4.80 -13.30 6.40
CA GLY A 92 -3.99 -14.09 5.48
C GLY A 92 -4.54 -15.51 5.37
N GLU A 93 -4.72 -15.98 4.14
CA GLU A 93 -5.16 -17.34 3.83
C GLU A 93 -4.10 -18.03 2.97
N TYR A 94 -3.63 -19.19 3.41
CA TYR A 94 -2.65 -19.99 2.66
C TYR A 94 -3.34 -20.73 1.50
N VAL A 95 -2.73 -20.64 0.32
CA VAL A 95 -3.15 -21.38 -0.87
C VAL A 95 -2.24 -22.59 -1.02
N TYR A 96 -2.84 -23.78 -1.03
CA TYR A 96 -2.13 -25.05 -1.14
C TYR A 96 -2.27 -25.65 -2.54
N ARG A 97 -1.21 -26.31 -3.00
CA ARG A 97 -1.23 -27.26 -4.12
C ARG A 97 -0.60 -28.55 -3.61
N HIS A 98 -1.39 -29.62 -3.52
CA HIS A 98 -1.03 -30.81 -2.74
C HIS A 98 -0.65 -30.39 -1.31
N ASP A 99 0.49 -30.84 -0.80
CA ASP A 99 0.95 -30.56 0.57
C ASP A 99 1.85 -29.31 0.66
N SER A 100 1.96 -28.52 -0.42
CA SER A 100 2.83 -27.36 -0.48
C SER A 100 2.05 -26.04 -0.55
N VAL A 101 2.47 -25.06 0.25
CA VAL A 101 1.98 -23.68 0.13
C VAL A 101 2.52 -23.06 -1.16
N VAL A 102 1.64 -22.69 -2.07
CA VAL A 102 1.98 -22.04 -3.34
C VAL A 102 1.67 -20.54 -3.35
N GLY A 103 0.90 -20.06 -2.37
CA GLY A 103 0.56 -18.65 -2.29
C GLY A 103 -0.05 -18.25 -0.95
N ILE A 104 -0.16 -16.95 -0.75
CA ILE A 104 -0.85 -16.35 0.39
C ILE A 104 -1.78 -15.28 -0.13
N ASN A 105 -3.07 -15.40 0.15
CA ASN A 105 -4.07 -14.37 -0.12
C ASN A 105 -4.16 -13.48 1.11
N TYR A 106 -3.73 -12.23 0.98
CA TYR A 106 -3.84 -11.24 2.03
C TYR A 106 -5.13 -10.43 1.88
N THR A 107 -5.68 -10.00 3.01
CA THR A 107 -6.78 -9.05 3.07
C THR A 107 -6.47 -7.96 4.09
N TYR A 108 -6.67 -6.70 3.73
CA TYR A 108 -6.57 -5.56 4.64
C TYR A 108 -7.59 -4.52 4.23
N ASN A 109 -8.46 -4.09 5.16
CA ASN A 109 -9.52 -3.10 4.93
C ASN A 109 -10.24 -3.25 3.57
N ARG A 110 -10.75 -4.46 3.30
CA ARG A 110 -11.50 -4.86 2.08
C ARG A 110 -10.67 -4.89 0.79
N LEU A 111 -9.38 -4.60 0.83
CA LEU A 111 -8.45 -4.84 -0.26
C LEU A 111 -7.88 -6.25 -0.15
N LYS A 112 -7.84 -6.97 -1.27
CA LYS A 112 -7.24 -8.30 -1.38
C LYS A 112 -6.08 -8.26 -2.35
N TRP A 113 -5.01 -8.99 -2.05
CA TRP A 113 -3.88 -9.19 -2.95
C TRP A 113 -3.24 -10.54 -2.64
N ARG A 114 -2.42 -11.04 -3.57
CA ARG A 114 -1.76 -12.34 -3.46
C ARG A 114 -0.25 -12.16 -3.41
N TYR A 115 0.40 -12.98 -2.60
CA TYR A 115 1.82 -13.29 -2.75
C TYR A 115 1.94 -14.69 -3.32
N ASP A 116 2.58 -14.83 -4.47
CA ASP A 116 2.92 -16.12 -5.04
C ASP A 116 4.27 -16.58 -4.48
N VAL A 117 4.29 -17.76 -3.84
CA VAL A 117 5.47 -18.29 -3.15
C VAL A 117 6.51 -18.78 -4.16
N VAL A 118 6.06 -19.36 -5.28
CA VAL A 118 6.94 -19.92 -6.31
C VAL A 118 7.65 -18.78 -7.05
N ASP A 119 6.87 -17.81 -7.50
CA ASP A 119 7.40 -16.68 -8.28
C ASP A 119 8.00 -15.57 -7.40
N LYS A 120 7.78 -15.63 -6.08
CA LYS A 120 8.15 -14.59 -5.09
C LYS A 120 7.64 -13.21 -5.49
N LYS A 121 6.42 -13.14 -6.01
CA LYS A 121 5.81 -11.93 -6.56
C LYS A 121 4.50 -11.60 -5.87
N TYR A 122 4.29 -10.31 -5.66
CA TYR A 122 2.99 -9.79 -5.28
C TYR A 122 2.15 -9.47 -6.51
N SER A 123 0.85 -9.73 -6.42
CA SER A 123 -0.12 -9.36 -7.45
C SER A 123 -1.43 -8.92 -6.82
N ILE A 124 -2.15 -8.05 -7.52
CA ILE A 124 -3.46 -7.54 -7.14
C ILE A 124 -4.35 -7.61 -8.38
N ALA A 125 -5.61 -8.03 -8.21
CA ALA A 125 -6.51 -8.09 -9.34
C ALA A 125 -6.87 -6.65 -9.80
N PRO A 126 -6.93 -6.37 -11.11
CA PRO A 126 -7.31 -5.04 -11.61
C PRO A 126 -8.68 -4.56 -11.07
N GLY A 127 -9.61 -5.48 -10.86
CA GLY A 127 -10.92 -5.19 -10.27
C GLY A 127 -10.83 -4.71 -8.81
N ASP A 128 -9.87 -5.21 -8.03
CA ASP A 128 -9.62 -4.74 -6.67
C ASP A 128 -9.02 -3.34 -6.67
N VAL A 129 -8.09 -3.04 -7.60
CA VAL A 129 -7.52 -1.70 -7.78
C VAL A 129 -8.61 -0.67 -8.07
N GLN A 130 -9.45 -0.94 -9.06
CA GLN A 130 -10.57 -0.05 -9.44
C GLN A 130 -11.58 0.13 -8.31
N ARG A 131 -11.85 -0.93 -7.53
CA ARG A 131 -12.75 -0.85 -6.38
C ARG A 131 -12.18 0.09 -5.32
N ILE A 132 -10.90 -0.05 -4.98
CA ILE A 132 -10.23 0.78 -3.97
C ILE A 132 -10.08 2.23 -4.43
N GLU A 133 -9.77 2.47 -5.71
CA GLU A 133 -9.74 3.80 -6.27
C GLU A 133 -11.10 4.51 -6.12
N ARG A 134 -12.18 3.86 -6.57
CA ARG A 134 -13.54 4.41 -6.46
C ARG A 134 -13.94 4.66 -5.02
N TYR A 135 -13.59 3.73 -4.13
CA TYR A 135 -13.84 3.85 -2.70
C TYR A 135 -13.21 5.13 -2.12
N TRP A 136 -11.92 5.33 -2.33
CA TRP A 136 -11.21 6.48 -1.79
C TRP A 136 -11.61 7.79 -2.44
N LYS A 137 -11.80 7.83 -3.77
CA LYS A 137 -12.33 9.02 -4.45
C LYS A 137 -13.68 9.43 -3.88
N LYS A 138 -14.62 8.48 -3.71
CA LYS A 138 -15.94 8.75 -3.12
C LYS A 138 -15.84 9.23 -1.68
N LYS A 139 -15.03 8.57 -0.84
CA LYS A 139 -14.89 8.90 0.58
C LYS A 139 -14.26 10.29 0.77
N LEU A 140 -13.22 10.59 0.01
CA LEU A 140 -12.44 11.82 0.18
C LEU A 140 -13.06 13.01 -0.54
N ASN A 141 -13.83 12.82 -1.63
CA ASN A 141 -14.64 13.90 -2.22
C ASN A 141 -15.69 14.45 -1.24
N LYS A 142 -16.20 13.62 -0.33
CA LYS A 142 -17.10 14.08 0.75
C LYS A 142 -16.35 14.94 1.78
N LYS A 143 -15.08 14.65 2.03
CA LYS A 143 -14.26 15.34 3.05
C LYS A 143 -13.61 16.62 2.51
N TYR A 144 -13.13 16.58 1.27
CA TYR A 144 -12.52 17.70 0.58
C TYR A 144 -13.35 17.95 -0.67
N SER A 145 -14.16 19.02 -0.68
CA SER A 145 -14.93 19.40 -1.87
C SER A 145 -14.02 19.42 -3.10
N LYS A 146 -14.33 18.57 -4.09
CA LYS A 146 -13.61 18.35 -5.35
C LYS A 146 -12.13 17.93 -5.16
N LEU A 147 -11.88 16.63 -4.98
CA LEU A 147 -10.55 16.04 -4.99
C LEU A 147 -10.12 15.56 -6.38
#